data_AF-A0A254P4D0-F1
#
_entry.id   AF-A0A254P4D0-F1
#
_cell.length_a   1.000
_cell.length_b   1.000
_cell.length_c   1.000
_cell.angle_alpha   90.00
_cell.angle_beta   90.00
_cell.angle_gamma   90.00
#
_symmetry.space_group_name_H-M   'P 1'
#
loop_
_entity.id
_entity.type
_entity.pdbx_description
1 polymer ?
#
loop_
_entity_poly.entity_id
_entity_poly.type
_entity_poly.pdbx_seq_one_letter_code
_entity_poly.pdbx_strand_id
1 'polypeptide(L)'
;MHRKKAITPFGWEIKRRLAELEMDQKTFCELHDIPPSRLSNLINGSRKAARYRKQVSELLGLSSENHPGSVQSRYQDSEAVGARR
;
A
#
# COMPACT_ATOMS: atom_id res chain seq x y z
N MET A 1 19.82 8.25 20.38
CA MET A 1 18.93 9.01 19.48
C MET A 1 18.81 8.29 18.15
N HIS A 2 17.67 7.65 17.86
CA HIS A 2 17.45 7.02 16.56
C HIS A 2 17.31 8.11 15.49
N ARG A 3 18.37 8.33 14.70
CA ARG A 3 18.31 9.18 13.51
C ARG A 3 17.20 8.62 12.61
N LYS A 4 16.08 9.33 12.51
CA LYS A 4 14.99 9.00 11.58
C LYS A 4 15.62 9.00 10.18
N LYS A 5 15.75 7.83 9.57
CA LYS A 5 16.29 7.71 8.21
C LYS A 5 15.38 8.52 7.29
N ALA A 6 15.99 9.23 6.35
CA ALA A 6 15.25 10.04 5.38
C ALA A 6 14.29 9.13 4.59
N ILE A 7 13.04 9.54 4.50
CA ILE A 7 12.03 8.84 3.72
C ILE A 7 12.32 9.11 2.24
N THR A 8 12.39 8.05 1.45
CA THR A 8 12.59 8.17 0.00
C THR A 8 11.33 8.68 -0.69
N PRO A 9 11.43 9.24 -1.92
CA PRO A 9 10.25 9.61 -2.70
C PRO A 9 9.25 8.45 -2.86
N PHE A 10 9.76 7.23 -3.06
CA PHE A 10 8.93 6.03 -3.13
C PHE A 10 8.23 5.72 -1.79
N GLY A 11 8.94 5.91 -0.67
CA GLY A 11 8.36 5.76 0.67
C GLY A 11 7.24 6.75 0.97
N TRP A 12 7.35 7.98 0.46
CA TRP A 12 6.28 8.97 0.54
C TRP A 12 5.06 8.55 -0.29
N GLU A 13 5.28 8.00 -1.48
CA GLU A 13 4.20 7.52 -2.35
C GLU A 13 3.43 6.36 -1.71
N ILE A 14 4.12 5.42 -1.08
CA ILE A 14 3.50 4.34 -0.29
C ILE A 14 2.60 4.94 0.79
N LYS A 15 3.13 5.88 1.59
CA LYS A 15 2.36 6.50 2.67
C LYS A 15 1.14 7.25 2.16
N ARG A 16 1.26 7.95 1.02
CA ARG A 16 0.14 8.65 0.39
C ARG A 16 -0.95 7.65 -0.01
N ARG A 17 -0.62 6.56 -0.69
CA ARG A 17 -1.61 5.53 -1.06
C ARG A 17 -2.25 4.84 0.12
N LEU A 18 -1.47 4.53 1.15
CA LEU A 18 -2.02 3.99 2.38
C LEU A 18 -3.04 4.94 3.03
N ALA A 19 -2.75 6.24 3.03
CA ALA A 19 -3.69 7.24 3.52
C ALA A 19 -4.95 7.36 2.64
N GLU A 20 -4.80 7.31 1.31
CA GLU A 20 -5.93 7.30 0.37
C GLU A 20 -6.83 6.06 0.53
N LEU A 21 -6.25 4.93 0.93
CA LEU A 21 -6.96 3.68 1.21
C LEU A 21 -7.46 3.57 2.66
N GLU A 22 -7.28 4.62 3.47
CA GLU A 22 -7.56 4.63 4.92
C GLU A 22 -6.96 3.41 5.64
N MET A 23 -5.77 2.98 5.21
CA MET A 23 -5.16 1.73 5.64
C MET A 23 -3.86 1.99 6.40
N ASP A 24 -3.75 1.43 7.60
CA ASP A 24 -2.52 1.48 8.37
C ASP A 24 -1.42 0.57 7.80
N GLN A 25 -0.15 0.94 8.01
CA GLN A 25 0.99 0.12 7.60
C GLN A 25 0.93 -1.30 8.16
N LYS A 26 0.45 -1.46 9.41
CA LYS A 26 0.35 -2.77 10.06
C LYS A 26 -0.68 -3.64 9.34
N THR A 27 -1.87 -3.10 9.11
CA THR A 27 -2.96 -3.76 8.37
C THR A 27 -2.53 -4.13 6.96
N PHE A 28 -1.87 -3.22 6.24
CA PHE A 28 -1.34 -3.52 4.91
C PHE A 28 -0.29 -4.64 4.92
N CYS A 29 0.60 -4.64 5.91
CA CYS A 29 1.61 -5.69 6.08
C CYS A 29 0.97 -7.06 6.36
N GLU A 30 -0.03 -7.11 7.23
CA GLU A 30 -0.75 -8.35 7.57
C GLU A 30 -1.58 -8.86 6.40
N LEU A 31 -2.26 -7.97 5.66
CA LEU A 31 -3.12 -8.32 4.53
C LEU A 31 -2.34 -8.96 3.36
N HIS A 32 -1.10 -8.53 3.14
CA HIS A 32 -0.28 -8.97 2.01
C HIS A 32 0.91 -9.84 2.40
N ASP A 33 0.96 -10.29 3.66
CA ASP A 33 2.05 -11.09 4.22
C ASP A 33 3.44 -10.44 3.99
N ILE A 34 3.50 -9.11 4.14
CA ILE A 34 4.72 -8.32 3.98
C ILE A 34 5.30 -8.05 5.38
N PRO A 35 6.55 -8.46 5.66
CA PRO A 35 7.16 -8.13 6.94
C PRO A 35 7.27 -6.60 7.13
N PRO A 36 6.86 -6.03 8.27
CA PRO A 36 6.95 -4.58 8.52
C PRO A 36 8.37 -4.01 8.38
N SER A 37 9.37 -4.84 8.67
CA SER A 37 10.80 -4.52 8.47
C SER A 37 11.15 -4.34 6.99
N ARG A 38 10.53 -5.12 6.08
CA ARG A 38 10.70 -4.99 4.63
C ARG A 38 10.05 -3.72 4.10
N LEU A 39 8.82 -3.42 4.54
CA LEU A 39 8.15 -2.17 4.17
C LEU A 39 8.93 -0.95 4.66
N SER A 40 9.39 -0.96 5.92
CA SER A 40 10.25 0.10 6.47
C SER A 40 11.56 0.27 5.69
N ASN A 41 12.16 -0.82 5.21
CA ASN A 41 13.36 -0.77 4.37
C ASN A 41 13.09 -0.16 2.99
N LEU A 42 11.91 -0.40 2.41
CA LEU A 42 11.47 0.24 1.16
C LEU A 42 11.23 1.73 1.37
N ILE A 43 10.56 2.11 2.46
CA ILE A 43 10.27 3.52 2.77
C ILE A 43 11.57 4.31 2.94
N ASN A 44 12.54 3.75 3.66
CA ASN A 44 13.81 4.41 4.00
C ASN A 44 14.93 4.16 2.97
N GLY A 45 14.70 3.38 1.91
CA GLY A 45 15.69 3.10 0.85
C GLY A 45 16.93 2.33 1.32
N SER A 46 16.87 1.62 2.44
CA SER A 46 18.04 1.03 3.11
C SER A 46 18.66 -0.16 2.37
N ARG A 47 17.90 -0.86 1.51
CA ARG A 47 18.35 -2.03 0.75
C ARG A 47 17.58 -2.16 -0.57
N LYS A 48 18.25 -2.64 -1.63
CA LYS A 48 17.61 -3.01 -2.91
C LYS A 48 16.70 -4.22 -2.70
N ALA A 49 15.46 -3.99 -2.27
CA ALA A 49 14.42 -5.01 -2.11
C ALA A 49 13.57 -5.10 -3.39
N ALA A 50 14.19 -5.39 -4.53
CA ALA A 50 13.55 -5.34 -5.85
C ALA A 50 12.25 -6.16 -5.93
N ARG A 51 12.24 -7.36 -5.33
CA ARG A 51 11.05 -8.23 -5.27
C ARG A 51 9.87 -7.56 -4.56
N TYR A 52 10.08 -7.08 -3.34
CA TYR A 52 9.02 -6.42 -2.54
C TYR A 52 8.64 -5.06 -3.10
N ARG A 53 9.58 -4.35 -3.75
CA ARG A 53 9.27 -3.08 -4.43
C ARG A 53 8.23 -3.30 -5.52
N LYS A 54 8.43 -4.31 -6.38
CA LYS A 54 7.48 -4.65 -7.44
C LYS A 54 6.12 -5.05 -6.86
N GLN A 55 6.12 -5.95 -5.87
CA GLN A 55 4.89 -6.39 -5.21
C GLN A 55 4.11 -5.22 -4.58
N VAL A 56 4.76 -4.37 -3.79
CA VAL A 56 4.12 -3.20 -3.15
C VAL A 56 3.64 -2.20 -4.21
N SER A 57 4.40 -2.00 -5.28
CA SER A 57 3.98 -1.17 -6.41
C SER A 57 2.72 -1.70 -7.08
N GLU A 58 2.64 -3.00 -7.34
CA GLU A 58 1.46 -3.63 -7.94
C GLU A 58 0.24 -3.56 -7.01
N LEU A 59 0.43 -3.82 -5.71
CA LEU A 59 -0.64 -3.78 -4.71
C LEU A 59 -1.21 -2.37 -4.48
N LEU A 60 -0.35 -1.35 -4.50
CA LEU A 60 -0.75 0.05 -4.28
C LEU A 60 -1.01 0.80 -5.60
N GLY A 61 -0.93 0.12 -6.75
CA GLY A 61 -1.06 0.76 -8.07
C GLY A 61 -0.01 1.84 -8.35
N LEU A 62 1.17 1.74 -7.72
CA LEU A 62 2.28 2.67 -7.91
C LEU A 62 3.09 2.25 -9.14
N SER A 63 2.56 2.58 -10.32
CA SER A 63 3.27 2.48 -11.58
C SER A 63 4.52 3.36 -11.53
N SER A 64 5.69 2.81 -11.88
CA SER A 64 6.96 3.54 -11.87
C SER A 64 7.05 4.64 -12.92
N GLU A 65 6.04 4.78 -13.77
CA GLU A 65 5.79 5.92 -14.62
C GLU A 65 4.30 6.23 -14.60
N ASN A 66 3.99 7.53 -14.56
CA ASN A 66 2.66 8.10 -14.69
C ASN A 66 1.72 7.27 -15.60
N HIS A 67 0.70 6.63 -15.00
CA HIS A 67 -0.53 6.32 -15.72
C HIS A 67 -1.75 6.33 -14.80
N PRO A 68 -2.78 7.14 -15.10
CA PRO A 68 -4.07 7.10 -14.43
C PRO A 68 -4.87 5.92 -15.01
N GLY A 69 -5.02 4.83 -14.26
CA GLY A 69 -5.90 3.75 -14.71
C GLY A 69 -5.59 2.39 -14.15
N SER A 70 -6.03 2.15 -12.92
CA SER A 70 -6.43 0.81 -12.50
C SER A 70 -7.39 0.93 -11.32
N VAL A 71 -8.64 1.19 -11.67
CA VAL A 71 -9.81 0.94 -10.83
C VAL A 71 -9.77 -0.54 -10.42
N GLN A 72 -9.36 -0.84 -9.20
CA GLN A 72 -9.73 -2.09 -8.52
C GLN A 72 -11.08 -1.79 -7.84
N SER A 73 -12.18 -1.99 -8.56
CA SER A 73 -12.93 -3.25 -8.62
C SER A 73 -13.61 -3.58 -7.29
N ARG A 74 -14.86 -3.11 -7.24
CA ARG A 74 -16.04 -3.76 -6.64
C ARG A 74 -16.29 -3.58 -5.15
N TYR A 75 -17.12 -2.56 -4.88
CA TYR A 75 -18.33 -2.71 -4.06
C TYR A 75 -18.98 -4.09 -4.30
N GLN A 76 -18.99 -4.93 -3.26
CA GLN A 76 -19.78 -6.13 -3.01
C GLN A 76 -19.56 -6.39 -1.51
N ASP A 77 -20.50 -6.10 -0.60
CA ASP A 77 -21.80 -6.73 -0.43
C ASP A 77 -22.82 -5.71 0.14
N SER A 78 -23.93 -5.43 -0.56
CA SER A 78 -25.26 -6.04 -0.36
C SER A 78 -26.07 -5.46 0.82
N GLU A 79 -26.48 -4.19 0.71
CA GLU A 79 -27.72 -3.73 1.36
C GLU A 79 -28.91 -4.10 0.46
N ALA A 80 -29.54 -5.24 0.72
CA ALA A 80 -30.90 -5.53 0.25
C ALA A 80 -31.81 -5.61 1.47
N VAL A 81 -32.20 -4.42 1.92
CA VAL A 81 -33.28 -4.14 2.85
C VAL A 81 -34.60 -4.66 2.26
N GLY A 82 -35.31 -5.47 3.06
CA GLY A 82 -36.77 -5.46 3.15
C GLY A 82 -37.59 -5.83 1.92
N ALA A 83 -38.08 -7.06 1.87
CA ALA A 83 -39.37 -7.37 1.25
C ALA A 83 -40.27 -8.04 2.29
N ARG A 84 -41.24 -7.26 2.77
CA ARG A 84 -42.40 -7.70 3.55
C ARG A 84 -43.18 -8.73 2.73
N ARG A 85 -43.62 -9.80 3.38
CA ARG A 85 -44.99 -10.35 3.26
C ARG A 85 -45.24 -11.35 4.39
#